data_AF-A0A939A7S8-F1
#
_entry.id   AF-A0A939A7S8-F1
#
_cell.length_a   1.000
_cell.length_b   1.000
_cell.length_c   1.000
_cell.angle_alpha   90.00
_cell.angle_beta   90.00
_cell.angle_gamma   90.00
#
_symmetry.space_group_name_H-M   'P 1'
#
loop_
_entity.id
_entity.type
_entity.pdbx_description
1 polymer ?
#
loop_
_entity_poly.entity_id
_entity_poly.type
_entity_poly.pdbx_seq_one_letter_code
_entity_poly.pdbx_strand_id
1 'polypeptide(L)'
;LLMIGLAGISHLVSMGLTSLMSYAQRYRIQAPLDLGPIVGVFLKYLLPFLFTFWMFFLIYKIIPNRKIRFKTAFQTALFTSFFWEVAKQLFGWYVFNIGKFSMIYGSLSALVIFFLWVYYSSVIVILGAEAVFLLEEKVGFKQKAE
;
A
#
# COMPACT_ATOMS: atom_id res chain seq x y z
N LEU A 1 -16.36 -3.72 -2.20
CA LEU A 1 -16.36 -4.65 -1.04
C LEU A 1 -15.07 -5.46 -0.94
N LEU A 2 -14.70 -6.23 -1.96
CA LEU A 2 -13.47 -7.06 -1.96
C LEU A 2 -12.18 -6.22 -1.75
N MET A 3 -12.10 -5.05 -2.37
CA MET A 3 -10.98 -4.10 -2.21
C MET A 3 -10.93 -3.44 -0.82
N ILE A 4 -12.07 -3.16 -0.20
CA ILE A 4 -12.14 -2.60 1.16
C ILE A 4 -11.65 -3.66 2.17
N GLY A 5 -12.01 -4.92 1.95
CA GLY A 5 -11.50 -6.06 2.71
C GLY A 5 -9.98 -6.20 2.57
N LEU A 6 -9.46 -6.23 1.35
CA LEU A 6 -8.01 -6.39 1.10
C LEU A 6 -7.19 -5.21 1.64
N ALA A 7 -7.66 -3.97 1.42
CA ALA A 7 -7.01 -2.77 1.95
C ALA A 7 -7.07 -2.74 3.49
N GLY A 8 -8.22 -3.06 4.08
CA GLY A 8 -8.40 -3.16 5.53
C GLY A 8 -7.49 -4.22 6.14
N ILE A 9 -7.41 -5.41 5.53
CA ILE A 9 -6.50 -6.48 5.96
C ILE A 9 -5.04 -6.01 5.83
N SER A 10 -4.65 -5.38 4.72
CA SER A 10 -3.29 -4.86 4.55
C SER A 10 -2.90 -3.83 5.62
N HIS A 11 -3.86 -2.98 6.02
CA HIS A 11 -3.64 -1.98 7.06
C HIS A 11 -3.61 -2.61 8.46
N LEU A 12 -4.51 -3.55 8.76
CA LEU A 12 -4.50 -4.29 10.02
C LEU A 12 -3.22 -5.11 10.19
N VAL A 13 -2.72 -5.73 9.12
CA VAL A 13 -1.43 -6.44 9.12
C VAL A 13 -0.28 -5.46 9.35
N SER A 14 -0.29 -4.31 8.67
CA SER A 14 0.74 -3.27 8.85
C SER A 14 0.73 -2.67 10.26
N MET A 15 -0.45 -2.42 10.82
CA MET A 15 -0.62 -1.90 12.19
C MET A 15 -0.24 -2.96 13.23
N GLY A 16 -0.63 -4.22 13.02
CA GLY A 16 -0.23 -5.34 13.87
C GLY A 16 1.27 -5.53 13.89
N LEU A 17 1.92 -5.48 12.72
CA LEU A 17 3.36 -5.59 12.58
C LEU A 17 4.09 -4.40 13.23
N THR A 18 3.62 -3.17 12.99
CA THR A 18 4.19 -1.95 13.60
C THR A 18 4.01 -1.94 15.12
N SER A 19 2.87 -2.42 15.61
CA SER A 19 2.57 -2.51 17.05
C SER A 19 3.40 -3.60 17.73
N LEU A 20 3.57 -4.75 17.07
CA LEU A 20 4.44 -5.83 17.55
C LEU A 20 5.90 -5.39 17.62
N MET A 21 6.39 -4.67 16.60
CA MET A 21 7.73 -4.07 16.61
C MET A 21 7.87 -3.05 17.75
N SER A 22 6.89 -2.15 17.91
CA SER A 22 6.91 -1.14 18.97
C SER A 22 6.83 -1.74 20.37
N TYR A 23 6.09 -2.84 20.53
CA TYR A 23 5.97 -3.60 21.78
C TYR A 23 7.25 -4.38 22.11
N ALA A 24 7.83 -5.06 21.13
CA ALA A 24 9.12 -5.76 21.27
C ALA A 24 10.25 -4.80 21.65
N GLN A 25 10.22 -3.58 21.10
CA GLN A 25 11.18 -2.53 21.40
C GLN A 25 10.97 -1.91 22.80
N ARG A 26 9.73 -1.90 23.31
CA ARG A 26 9.36 -1.34 24.63
C ARG A 26 9.69 -2.27 25.81
N TYR A 27 9.78 -3.58 25.58
CA TYR A 27 9.98 -4.60 26.63
C TYR A 27 11.44 -5.05 26.86
N ARG A 28 12.45 -4.35 26.32
CA ARG A 28 13.88 -4.71 26.47
C ARG A 28 14.21 -6.14 26.03
N ILE A 29 13.83 -6.50 24.81
CA ILE A 29 14.73 -7.37 24.04
C ILE A 29 15.73 -6.42 23.38
N GLN A 30 16.84 -6.16 24.06
CA GLN A 30 18.09 -5.99 23.33
C GLN A 30 18.25 -7.28 22.54
N ALA A 31 17.74 -7.30 21.30
CA ALA A 31 18.36 -8.18 20.35
C ALA A 31 19.83 -7.75 20.34
N PRO A 32 20.80 -8.66 20.47
CA PRO A 32 22.22 -8.33 20.27
C PRO A 32 22.48 -7.71 18.89
N LEU A 33 21.48 -7.75 18.02
CA LEU A 33 21.35 -6.95 16.84
C LEU A 33 21.03 -5.49 17.22
N ASP A 34 22.05 -4.77 17.72
CA ASP A 34 22.17 -3.33 17.48
C ASP A 34 22.43 -3.13 15.98
N LEU A 35 21.43 -3.50 15.17
CA LEU A 35 21.37 -3.20 13.77
C LEU A 35 21.14 -1.69 13.76
N GLY A 36 22.22 -0.91 13.70
CA GLY A 36 22.23 0.53 13.93
C GLY A 36 21.10 1.28 13.22
N PRO A 37 20.84 2.55 13.58
CA PRO A 37 19.61 3.31 13.26
C PRO A 37 19.11 3.20 11.81
N ILE A 38 20.03 2.99 10.86
CA ILE A 38 19.79 2.71 9.45
C ILE A 38 18.90 1.46 9.25
N VAL A 39 19.21 0.34 9.89
CA VAL A 39 18.50 -0.95 9.67
C VAL A 39 17.10 -0.94 10.26
N GLY A 40 16.89 -0.26 11.40
CA GLY A 40 15.55 -0.05 11.96
C GLY A 40 14.64 0.76 11.04
N VAL A 41 15.19 1.77 10.36
CA VAL A 41 14.47 2.53 9.31
C VAL A 41 14.16 1.63 8.12
N PHE A 42 15.13 0.83 7.65
CA PHE A 42 14.89 -0.14 6.57
C PHE A 42 13.75 -1.11 6.93
N LEU A 43 13.77 -1.73 8.10
CA LEU A 43 12.70 -2.65 8.53
C LEU A 43 11.33 -1.97 8.61
N LYS A 44 11.27 -0.72 9.06
CA LYS A 44 10.02 0.03 9.22
C LYS A 44 9.36 0.41 7.89
N TYR A 45 10.13 0.75 6.86
CA TYR A 45 9.58 1.24 5.58
C TYR A 45 9.69 0.21 4.45
N LEU A 46 10.79 -0.54 4.38
CA LEU A 46 11.02 -1.50 3.29
C LEU A 46 10.12 -2.74 3.44
N LEU A 47 9.93 -3.23 4.67
CA LEU A 47 9.15 -4.45 4.89
C LEU A 47 7.65 -4.25 4.53
N PRO A 48 6.96 -3.17 4.96
CA PRO A 48 5.60 -2.91 4.51
C PRO A 48 5.51 -2.64 3.01
N PHE A 49 6.48 -1.91 2.44
CA PHE A 49 6.51 -1.67 1.00
C PHE A 49 6.61 -2.97 0.20
N LEU A 50 7.50 -3.90 0.60
CA LEU A 50 7.63 -5.20 -0.04
C LEU A 50 6.34 -6.02 0.06
N PHE A 51 5.67 -5.98 1.21
CA PHE A 51 4.38 -6.66 1.38
C PHE A 51 3.30 -6.09 0.46
N THR A 52 3.16 -4.76 0.43
CA THR A 52 2.25 -4.04 -0.46
C THR A 52 2.57 -4.35 -1.93
N PHE A 53 3.85 -4.34 -2.29
CA PHE A 53 4.34 -4.66 -3.63
C PHE A 53 3.93 -6.08 -4.05
N TRP A 54 4.21 -7.09 -3.23
CA TRP A 54 3.84 -8.47 -3.53
C TRP A 54 2.33 -8.65 -3.64
N MET A 55 1.56 -7.99 -2.78
CA MET A 55 0.10 -7.99 -2.86
C MET A 55 -0.38 -7.46 -4.22
N PHE A 56 0.07 -6.28 -4.64
CA PHE A 56 -0.31 -5.72 -5.95
C PHE A 56 0.23 -6.52 -7.13
N PHE A 57 1.43 -7.07 -7.01
CA PHE A 57 2.01 -7.96 -8.02
C PHE A 57 1.12 -9.17 -8.26
N LEU A 58 0.67 -9.84 -7.20
CA LEU A 58 -0.22 -10.99 -7.30
C LEU A 58 -1.59 -10.59 -7.86
N ILE A 59 -2.15 -9.46 -7.40
CA ILE A 59 -3.41 -8.91 -7.92
C ILE A 59 -3.33 -8.71 -9.44
N TYR A 60 -2.34 -7.96 -9.92
CA TYR A 60 -2.22 -7.65 -11.34
C TYR A 60 -1.72 -8.80 -12.21
N LYS A 61 -1.15 -9.85 -11.60
CA LYS A 61 -0.71 -11.05 -12.32
C LYS A 61 -1.80 -12.12 -12.41
N ILE A 62 -2.61 -12.31 -11.36
CA ILE A 62 -3.54 -13.44 -11.21
C ILE A 62 -4.97 -13.05 -11.60
N ILE A 63 -5.43 -11.86 -11.23
CA ILE A 63 -6.83 -11.46 -11.44
C ILE A 63 -7.18 -11.27 -12.92
N PRO A 64 -6.33 -10.69 -13.78
CA PRO A 64 -6.70 -10.52 -15.19
C PRO A 64 -6.93 -11.86 -15.90
N ASN A 65 -8.01 -11.96 -16.68
CA ASN A 65 -8.30 -13.13 -17.53
C ASN A 65 -7.31 -13.33 -18.69
N ARG A 66 -6.31 -12.45 -18.83
CA ARG A 66 -5.24 -12.53 -19.86
C ARG A 66 -3.91 -12.82 -19.18
N LYS A 67 -3.04 -13.60 -19.84
CA LYS A 67 -1.68 -13.83 -19.37
C LYS A 67 -0.88 -12.52 -19.46
N ILE A 68 -0.61 -11.88 -18.33
CA ILE A 68 0.25 -10.69 -18.25
C ILE A 68 1.71 -11.13 -18.13
N ARG A 69 2.64 -10.53 -18.88
CA ARG A 69 4.09 -10.78 -18.71
C ARG A 69 4.58 -10.40 -17.31
N PHE A 70 5.55 -11.17 -16.80
CA PHE A 70 6.13 -10.94 -15.47
C PHE A 70 6.71 -9.52 -15.33
N LYS A 71 7.45 -9.04 -16.35
CA LYS A 71 8.05 -7.69 -16.34
C LYS A 71 7.01 -6.58 -16.24
N THR A 72 5.91 -6.68 -16.99
CA THR A 72 4.80 -5.73 -16.96
C THR A 72 4.13 -5.70 -15.59
N ALA A 73 3.82 -6.87 -15.03
CA ALA A 73 3.22 -6.98 -13.70
C ALA A 73 4.15 -6.41 -12.61
N PHE A 74 5.47 -6.66 -12.71
CA PHE A 74 6.46 -6.13 -11.79
C PHE A 74 6.54 -4.60 -11.82
N GLN A 75 6.65 -4.02 -13.02
CA GLN A 75 6.71 -2.56 -13.20
C GLN A 75 5.43 -1.87 -12.68
N THR A 76 4.27 -2.46 -12.97
CA THR A 76 2.99 -1.93 -12.50
C THR A 76 2.87 -2.03 -11.00
N ALA A 77 3.21 -3.19 -10.41
CA ALA A 77 3.15 -3.38 -8.96
C ALA A 77 4.05 -2.40 -8.22
N LEU A 78 5.25 -2.11 -8.77
CA LEU A 78 6.19 -1.14 -8.19
C LEU A 78 5.61 0.28 -8.21
N PHE A 79 5.00 0.66 -9.32
CA PHE A 79 4.31 1.94 -9.46
C PHE A 79 3.16 2.05 -8.45
N THR A 80 2.25 1.08 -8.43
CA THR A 80 1.08 1.11 -7.54
C THR A 80 1.47 1.06 -6.07
N SER A 81 2.43 0.22 -5.68
CA SER A 81 2.86 0.12 -4.28
C SER A 81 3.50 1.42 -3.79
N PHE A 82 4.23 2.14 -4.66
CA PHE A 82 4.77 3.45 -4.33
C PHE A 82 3.66 4.47 -4.03
N PHE A 83 2.68 4.62 -4.93
CA PHE A 83 1.54 5.51 -4.70
C PHE A 83 0.73 5.11 -3.46
N TRP A 84 0.60 3.81 -3.21
CA TRP A 84 -0.07 3.30 -2.02
C TRP A 84 0.63 3.71 -0.72
N GLU A 85 1.95 3.57 -0.62
CA GLU A 85 2.70 4.02 0.56
C GLU A 85 2.60 5.54 0.76
N VAL A 86 2.70 6.31 -0.33
CA VAL A 86 2.55 7.77 -0.26
C VAL A 86 1.15 8.15 0.25
N ALA A 87 0.10 7.51 -0.28
CA ALA A 87 -1.26 7.75 0.15
C ALA A 87 -1.50 7.39 1.62
N LYS A 88 -0.93 6.27 2.10
CA LYS A 88 -0.97 5.88 3.53
C LYS A 88 -0.36 6.97 4.42
N GLN A 89 0.81 7.49 4.05
CA GLN A 89 1.48 8.53 4.82
C GLN A 89 0.69 9.85 4.80
N LEU A 90 0.22 10.27 3.63
CA LEU A 90 -0.58 11.49 3.47
C LEU A 90 -1.90 11.41 4.26
N PHE A 91 -2.56 10.25 4.23
CA PHE A 91 -3.77 10.02 4.99
C PHE A 91 -3.52 9.98 6.50
N GLY A 92 -2.44 9.33 6.94
CA GLY A 92 -2.04 9.33 8.35
C GLY A 92 -1.78 10.76 8.86
N TRP A 93 -1.11 11.58 8.06
CA TRP A 93 -0.93 13.00 8.35
C TRP A 93 -2.27 13.75 8.38
N TYR A 94 -3.14 13.55 7.39
CA TYR A 94 -4.46 14.18 7.33
C TYR A 94 -5.30 13.88 8.59
N VAL A 95 -5.38 12.61 9.00
CA VAL A 95 -6.12 12.17 10.18
C VAL A 95 -5.55 12.79 11.47
N PHE A 96 -4.22 12.83 11.62
CA PHE A 96 -3.58 13.39 12.81
C PHE A 96 -3.87 14.89 12.99
N ASN A 97 -3.86 15.67 11.90
CA ASN A 97 -4.06 17.12 11.95
C ASN A 97 -5.55 17.52 12.11
N ILE A 98 -6.48 16.63 11.79
CA ILE A 98 -7.94 16.88 11.79
C ILE A 98 -8.60 16.68 13.15
N GLY A 99 -7.84 16.45 14.22
CA GLY A 99 -8.36 16.35 15.60
C GLY A 99 -9.31 17.49 16.02
N LYS A 100 -9.25 18.66 15.37
CA LYS A 100 -10.18 19.78 15.58
C LYS A 100 -11.56 19.61 14.93
N PHE A 101 -11.66 18.98 13.75
CA PHE A 101 -12.94 18.70 13.08
C PHE A 101 -13.77 17.65 13.83
N SER A 102 -13.12 16.71 14.52
CA SER A 102 -13.79 15.72 15.35
C SER A 102 -14.53 16.34 16.55
N MET A 103 -14.13 17.54 16.97
CA MET A 103 -14.72 18.27 18.10
C MET A 103 -16.07 18.90 17.74
N ILE A 104 -16.29 19.22 16.46
CA ILE A 104 -17.54 19.85 15.95
C ILE A 104 -18.49 18.79 15.38
N TYR A 105 -17.97 17.82 14.63
CA TYR A 105 -18.77 16.84 13.89
C TYR A 105 -18.85 15.45 14.55
N GLY A 106 -18.15 15.22 15.67
CA GLY A 106 -18.26 14.00 16.45
C GLY A 106 -18.00 12.74 15.62
N SER A 107 -18.91 11.77 15.69
CA SER A 107 -18.81 10.48 14.97
C SER A 107 -18.93 10.60 13.44
N LEU A 108 -19.49 11.71 12.92
CA LEU A 108 -19.65 11.90 11.48
C LEU A 108 -18.30 12.10 10.77
N SER A 109 -17.30 12.65 11.46
CA SER A 109 -15.95 12.82 10.91
C SER A 109 -15.30 11.48 10.57
N ALA A 110 -15.52 10.43 11.39
CA ALA A 110 -14.98 9.10 11.15
C ALA A 110 -15.51 8.51 9.83
N LEU A 111 -16.79 8.72 9.53
CA LEU A 111 -17.42 8.25 8.29
C LEU A 111 -16.88 9.01 7.07
N VAL A 112 -16.69 10.34 7.17
CA VAL A 112 -16.09 11.14 6.08
C VAL A 112 -14.63 10.73 5.83
N ILE A 113 -13.85 10.56 6.90
CA ILE A 113 -12.46 10.09 6.84
C ILE A 113 -12.40 8.70 6.18
N PHE A 114 -13.31 7.80 6.55
CA PHE A 114 -13.42 6.48 5.94
C PHE A 114 -13.73 6.55 4.44
N PHE A 115 -14.70 7.36 4.02
CA PHE A 115 -15.01 7.50 2.59
C PHE A 115 -13.86 8.12 1.80
N LEU A 116 -13.16 9.08 2.37
CA LEU A 116 -11.98 9.68 1.75
C LEU A 116 -10.89 8.62 1.53
N TRP A 117 -10.66 7.75 2.51
CA TRP A 117 -9.73 6.62 2.37
C TRP A 117 -10.16 5.65 1.25
N VAL A 118 -11.43 5.26 1.24
CA VAL A 118 -11.97 4.36 0.20
C VAL A 118 -11.84 4.98 -1.19
N TYR A 119 -12.10 6.29 -1.31
CA TYR A 119 -11.96 7.01 -2.56
C TYR A 119 -10.51 6.98 -3.08
N TYR A 120 -9.54 7.43 -2.28
CA TYR A 120 -8.14 7.46 -2.70
C TYR A 120 -7.58 6.07 -3.01
N SER A 121 -7.89 5.08 -2.17
CA SER A 121 -7.46 3.69 -2.41
C SER A 121 -8.04 3.14 -3.71
N SER A 122 -9.31 3.42 -4.01
CA SER A 122 -9.94 2.98 -5.26
C SER A 122 -9.26 3.60 -6.48
N VAL A 123 -8.96 4.90 -6.42
CA VAL A 123 -8.26 5.61 -7.50
C VAL A 123 -6.90 4.96 -7.77
N ILE A 124 -6.09 4.69 -6.74
CA ILE A 124 -4.76 4.08 -6.91
C ILE A 124 -4.84 2.70 -7.57
N VAL A 125 -5.81 1.87 -7.16
CA VAL A 125 -5.96 0.53 -7.72
C VAL A 125 -6.40 0.57 -9.17
N ILE A 126 -7.36 1.45 -9.52
CA ILE A 126 -7.82 1.64 -10.89
C ILE A 126 -6.67 2.15 -11.77
N LEU A 127 -5.91 3.14 -11.30
CA LEU A 127 -4.74 3.65 -12.00
C LEU A 127 -3.69 2.54 -12.26
N GLY A 128 -3.44 1.67 -11.28
CA GLY A 128 -2.55 0.53 -11.50
C GLY A 128 -3.12 -0.52 -12.48
N ALA A 129 -4.43 -0.74 -12.47
CA ALA A 129 -5.08 -1.64 -13.42
C ALA A 129 -5.02 -1.10 -14.86
N GLU A 130 -5.17 0.21 -15.04
CA GLU A 130 -4.98 0.87 -16.33
C GLU A 130 -3.51 0.82 -16.77
N ALA A 131 -2.58 1.07 -15.86
CA ALA A 131 -1.15 0.99 -16.13
C ALA A 131 -0.71 -0.40 -16.62
N VAL A 132 -1.21 -1.49 -16.01
CA VAL A 132 -0.85 -2.85 -16.47
C VAL A 132 -1.42 -3.13 -17.85
N PHE A 133 -2.63 -2.64 -18.15
CA PHE A 133 -3.24 -2.78 -19.47
C PHE A 133 -2.41 -2.07 -20.54
N LEU A 134 -2.08 -0.80 -20.31
CA LEU A 134 -1.32 0.04 -21.24
C LEU A 134 0.11 -0.49 -21.47
N LEU A 135 0.80 -0.91 -20.41
CA LEU A 135 2.14 -1.48 -20.56
C LEU A 135 2.12 -2.80 -21.34
N GLU A 136 1.12 -3.65 -21.10
CA GLU A 136 1.01 -4.91 -21.83
C GLU A 136 0.63 -4.71 -23.29
N GLU A 137 -0.27 -3.76 -23.58
CA GLU A 137 -0.65 -3.37 -24.95
C GLU A 137 0.54 -2.80 -25.73
N LYS A 138 1.28 -1.83 -25.16
CA LYS A 138 2.46 -1.22 -25.82
C LYS A 138 3.50 -2.25 -26.24
N VAL A 139 3.81 -3.19 -25.35
CA VAL A 139 4.83 -4.21 -25.67
C VAL A 139 4.27 -5.26 -26.65
N GLY A 140 2.95 -5.45 -26.73
CA GLY A 140 2.31 -6.24 -27.80
C GLY A 140 2.43 -5.58 -29.18
N PHE A 141 2.28 -4.25 -29.26
CA PHE A 141 2.51 -3.51 -30.51
C PHE A 141 3.96 -3.54 -30.96
N LYS A 142 4.91 -3.38 -30.03
CA LYS A 142 6.35 -3.40 -30.36
C LYS A 142 6.78 -4.72 -31.01
N GLN A 143 6.26 -5.84 -30.50
CA GLN A 143 6.58 -7.18 -31.02
C GLN A 143 5.97 -7.48 -32.40
N LYS A 144 4.99 -6.70 -32.86
CA LYS A 144 4.36 -6.84 -34.19
C LYS A 144 4.99 -5.90 -35.24
N ALA A 145 5.74 -4.90 -34.80
CA ALA A 145 6.42 -3.93 -35.65
C ALA A 145 7.89 -4.31 -35.96
N GLU A 146 8.44 -5.26 -35.20
CA GLU A 146 9.72 -5.94 -35.43
C GLU A 146 9.48 -7.24 -36.22
#